data_AF-A0AAW7X089-F1
#
_entry.id   AF-A0AAW7X089-F1
#
_cell.length_a   1.000
_cell.length_b   1.000
_cell.length_c   1.000
_cell.angle_alpha   90.00
_cell.angle_beta   90.00
_cell.angle_gamma   90.00
#
_symmetry.space_group_name_H-M   'P 1'
#
loop_
_entity.id
_entity.type
_entity.pdbx_description
1 polymer ?
#
loop_
_entity_poly.entity_id
_entity_poly.type
_entity_poly.pdbx_seq_one_letter_code
_entity_poly.pdbx_strand_id
1 'polypeptide(L)'
;MNLSALKKDARGSKTLRPEEAGAAAELQKPLEGKLRRSNEGEKGDFILESGPNEEKSVDFLFTADTPKSKEMINKFFDKNPTNLTQIKSHVDKADIVPLYMRNLNSENASKVMNFIETLKPEEQAKLILIK
;
A
#
# COMPACT_ATOMS: atom_id res chain seq x y z
N MET A 1 -14.15 29.43 -4.69
CA MET A 1 -13.30 28.32 -4.21
C MET A 1 -11.96 28.41 -4.90
N ASN A 2 -10.86 28.47 -4.14
CA ASN A 2 -9.51 28.70 -4.67
C ASN A 2 -8.79 27.33 -4.79
N LEU A 3 -8.45 26.92 -6.02
CA LEU A 3 -7.89 25.60 -6.38
C LEU A 3 -6.40 25.43 -6.03
N SER A 4 -5.83 26.27 -5.16
CA SER A 4 -4.39 26.40 -4.95
C SER A 4 -3.81 25.67 -3.73
N ALA A 5 -4.60 24.91 -2.97
CA ALA A 5 -4.15 24.30 -1.71
C ALA A 5 -3.65 22.84 -1.79
N LEU A 6 -3.58 22.20 -2.95
CA LEU A 6 -3.07 20.82 -3.06
C LEU A 6 -1.53 20.83 -3.11
N LYS A 7 -0.89 20.62 -1.95
CA LYS A 7 0.54 20.31 -1.82
C LYS A 7 0.79 18.81 -2.02
N LYS A 8 1.96 18.52 -2.56
CA LYS A 8 2.40 17.21 -3.11
C LYS A 8 2.54 16.16 -2.00
N ASP A 9 2.34 14.89 -2.34
CA ASP A 9 2.68 13.77 -1.47
C ASP A 9 4.19 13.69 -1.20
N ALA A 10 4.61 12.79 -0.30
CA ALA A 10 6.00 12.58 0.12
C ALA A 10 6.96 12.17 -1.02
N ARG A 11 6.46 11.96 -2.25
CA ARG A 11 7.24 11.66 -3.47
C ARG A 11 7.10 12.74 -4.56
N GLY A 12 6.39 13.84 -4.28
CA GLY A 12 6.28 14.99 -5.17
C GLY A 12 5.12 14.92 -6.18
N SER A 13 4.24 13.92 -6.11
CA SER A 13 3.05 13.81 -6.97
C SER A 13 1.81 14.40 -6.30
N LYS A 14 0.99 15.15 -7.06
CA LYS A 14 -0.27 15.76 -6.58
C LYS A 14 -1.51 14.92 -6.89
N THR A 15 -1.33 13.75 -7.49
CA THR A 15 -2.42 12.97 -8.06
C THR A 15 -2.46 11.59 -7.42
N LEU A 16 -3.64 11.27 -6.86
CA LEU A 16 -4.02 9.93 -6.47
C LEU A 16 -3.74 9.00 -7.64
N ARG A 17 -2.93 7.97 -7.42
CA ARG A 17 -2.61 6.95 -8.40
C ARG A 17 -3.89 6.16 -8.69
N PRO A 18 -4.38 6.04 -9.94
CA PRO A 18 -5.63 5.33 -10.24
C PRO A 18 -5.69 3.92 -9.64
N GLU A 19 -4.56 3.19 -9.61
CA GLU A 19 -4.52 1.88 -8.97
C GLU A 19 -4.57 1.97 -7.44
N GLU A 20 -3.97 2.96 -6.80
CA GLU A 20 -4.17 3.18 -5.34
C GLU A 20 -5.63 3.52 -5.01
N ALA A 21 -6.30 4.26 -5.88
CA ALA A 21 -7.71 4.61 -5.71
C ALA A 21 -8.63 3.38 -5.87
N GLY A 22 -8.41 2.62 -6.94
CA GLY A 22 -9.11 1.34 -7.17
C GLY A 22 -8.81 0.35 -6.05
N ALA A 23 -7.58 0.38 -5.55
CA ALA A 23 -7.15 -0.45 -4.46
C ALA A 23 -7.88 -0.15 -3.14
N ALA A 24 -7.93 1.14 -2.78
CA ALA A 24 -8.71 1.59 -1.64
C ALA A 24 -10.18 1.20 -1.80
N ALA A 25 -10.78 1.39 -2.98
CA ALA A 25 -12.16 1.01 -3.23
C ALA A 25 -12.42 -0.50 -3.04
N GLU A 26 -11.51 -1.36 -3.50
CA GLU A 26 -11.56 -2.81 -3.31
C GLU A 26 -11.47 -3.19 -1.82
N LEU A 27 -10.65 -2.46 -1.06
CA LEU A 27 -10.38 -2.73 0.36
C LEU A 27 -11.52 -2.29 1.30
N GLN A 28 -12.37 -1.35 0.90
CA GLN A 28 -13.50 -0.90 1.73
C GLN A 28 -14.48 -2.02 2.09
N LYS A 29 -14.72 -2.95 1.16
CA LYS A 29 -15.63 -4.08 1.40
C LYS A 29 -15.13 -5.06 2.47
N PRO A 30 -13.91 -5.62 2.39
CA PRO A 30 -13.40 -6.52 3.43
C PRO A 30 -13.10 -5.81 4.76
N LEU A 31 -12.88 -4.49 4.77
CA LEU A 31 -12.67 -3.74 6.00
C LEU A 31 -13.96 -3.17 6.63
N GLU A 32 -15.10 -3.33 5.94
CA GLU A 32 -16.41 -2.82 6.36
C GLU A 32 -16.39 -1.32 6.71
N GLY A 33 -15.64 -0.54 5.94
CA GLY A 33 -15.36 0.88 6.24
C GLY A 33 -15.11 1.73 5.01
N LYS A 34 -15.19 3.04 5.17
CA LYS A 34 -14.86 4.01 4.11
C LYS A 34 -13.43 4.49 4.26
N LEU A 35 -12.72 4.62 3.15
CA LEU A 35 -11.35 5.12 3.11
C LEU A 35 -11.32 6.54 2.55
N ARG A 36 -10.59 7.42 3.23
CA ARG A 36 -10.16 8.72 2.68
C ARG A 36 -8.67 8.76 2.49
N ARG A 37 -8.21 9.64 1.61
CA ARG A 37 -6.78 9.96 1.51
C ARG A 37 -6.28 10.56 2.84
N SER A 38 -5.07 10.19 3.23
CA SER A 38 -4.36 10.83 4.33
C SER A 38 -4.00 12.28 3.99
N ASN A 39 -4.15 13.17 4.97
CA ASN A 39 -3.69 14.55 4.95
C ASN A 39 -2.19 14.64 5.25
N GLU A 40 -1.60 15.82 5.04
CA GLU A 40 -0.21 16.07 5.41
C GLU A 40 0.01 15.83 6.93
N GLY A 41 0.99 15.00 7.27
CA GLY A 41 1.32 14.64 8.65
C GLY A 41 0.61 13.39 9.18
N GLU A 42 -0.37 12.84 8.46
CA GLU A 42 -1.01 11.56 8.80
C GLU A 42 -0.18 10.37 8.33
N LYS A 43 -0.38 9.21 8.98
CA LYS A 43 0.33 7.96 8.67
C LYS A 43 -0.34 7.23 7.50
N GLY A 44 0.46 6.66 6.61
CA GLY A 44 -0.01 5.87 5.47
C GLY A 44 -0.62 6.70 4.35
N ASP A 45 -1.07 6.01 3.30
CA ASP A 45 -1.70 6.61 2.12
C ASP A 45 -3.17 6.99 2.39
N PHE A 46 -3.88 6.20 3.21
CA PHE A 46 -5.30 6.39 3.51
C PHE A 46 -5.61 6.19 5.00
N ILE A 47 -6.73 6.75 5.45
CA ILE A 47 -7.31 6.56 6.79
C ILE A 47 -8.73 6.00 6.64
N LEU A 48 -9.10 5.03 7.49
CA LEU A 48 -10.48 4.56 7.61
C LEU A 48 -11.32 5.58 8.38
N GLU A 49 -12.37 6.11 7.75
CA GLU A 49 -13.28 7.10 8.34
C GLU A 49 -14.50 6.48 9.03
N SER A 50 -14.68 5.15 8.92
CA SER A 50 -15.81 4.48 9.51
C SER A 50 -15.58 2.98 9.63
N GLY A 51 -16.41 2.32 10.44
CA GLY A 51 -16.47 0.86 10.55
C GLY A 51 -15.59 0.32 11.69
N PRO A 52 -15.42 -1.01 11.79
CA PRO A 52 -14.71 -1.65 12.90
C PRO A 52 -13.22 -1.27 12.99
N ASN A 53 -12.68 -0.66 11.94
CA ASN A 53 -11.28 -0.28 11.79
C ASN A 53 -11.13 1.25 11.66
N GLU A 54 -12.10 2.04 12.11
CA GLU A 54 -12.04 3.50 12.08
C GLU A 54 -10.73 4.04 12.69
N GLU A 55 -10.23 5.14 12.13
CA GLU A 55 -8.95 5.80 12.42
C GLU A 55 -7.67 5.02 12.06
N LYS A 56 -7.78 3.74 11.69
CA LYS A 56 -6.60 2.97 11.27
C LYS A 56 -6.04 3.48 9.93
N SER A 57 -4.71 3.55 9.89
CA SER A 57 -3.94 3.92 8.70
C SER A 57 -3.73 2.74 7.76
N VAL A 58 -3.83 3.01 6.46
CA VAL A 58 -3.63 2.05 5.37
C VAL A 58 -2.52 2.56 4.46
N ASP A 59 -1.54 1.71 4.18
CA ASP A 59 -0.39 2.06 3.32
C ASP A 59 -0.17 0.97 2.27
N PHE A 60 -0.24 1.34 0.99
CA PHE A 60 -0.34 0.38 -0.10
C PHE A 60 1.03 0.05 -0.71
N LEU A 61 1.32 -1.24 -0.89
CA LEU A 61 2.51 -1.70 -1.59
C LEU A 61 2.19 -2.43 -2.89
N PHE A 62 3.15 -2.36 -3.82
CA PHE A 62 3.11 -2.99 -5.15
C PHE A 62 1.96 -2.52 -6.07
N THR A 63 1.33 -1.38 -5.78
CA THR A 63 0.39 -0.70 -6.69
C THR A 63 1.13 -0.09 -7.89
N ALA A 64 0.61 -0.28 -9.10
CA ALA A 64 1.29 0.07 -10.35
C ALA A 64 0.31 0.59 -11.41
N ASP A 65 0.28 1.91 -11.64
CA ASP A 65 -0.71 2.54 -12.54
C ASP A 65 -0.52 2.26 -14.03
N THR A 66 0.65 1.76 -14.41
CA THR A 66 0.99 1.52 -15.82
C THR A 66 1.68 0.18 -16.02
N PRO A 67 1.54 -0.46 -17.19
CA PRO A 67 2.28 -1.67 -17.53
C PRO A 67 3.80 -1.50 -17.36
N LYS A 68 4.33 -0.32 -17.72
CA LYS A 68 5.74 0.02 -17.51
C LYS A 68 6.11 0.03 -16.03
N SER A 69 5.30 0.65 -15.16
CA SER A 69 5.57 0.62 -13.70
C SER A 69 5.54 -0.79 -13.13
N LYS A 70 4.61 -1.64 -13.59
CA LYS A 70 4.54 -3.06 -13.22
C LYS A 70 5.78 -3.82 -13.68
N GLU A 71 6.22 -3.61 -14.91
CA GLU A 71 7.46 -4.20 -15.43
C GLU A 71 8.67 -3.77 -14.59
N MET A 72 8.75 -2.48 -14.24
CA MET A 72 9.84 -1.93 -13.44
C MET A 72 9.87 -2.50 -12.02
N ILE A 73 8.71 -2.68 -11.36
CA ILE A 73 8.64 -3.37 -10.06
C ILE A 73 9.28 -4.75 -10.14
N ASN A 74 8.93 -5.52 -11.18
CA ASN A 74 9.43 -6.89 -11.32
C ASN A 74 10.91 -6.95 -11.75
N LYS A 75 11.31 -6.11 -12.71
CA LYS A 75 12.67 -6.06 -13.25
C LYS A 75 13.71 -5.66 -12.21
N PHE A 76 13.33 -4.80 -11.27
CA PHE A 76 14.21 -4.29 -10.23
C PHE A 76 13.89 -4.85 -8.85
N PHE A 77 13.11 -5.93 -8.78
CA PHE A 77 12.66 -6.48 -7.50
C PHE A 77 13.83 -6.84 -6.57
N ASP A 78 14.80 -7.61 -7.08
CA ASP A 78 15.98 -8.04 -6.33
C ASP A 78 17.07 -6.97 -6.22
N LYS A 79 17.08 -6.02 -7.17
CA LYS A 79 18.04 -4.90 -7.18
C LYS A 79 17.69 -3.84 -6.15
N ASN A 80 16.46 -3.88 -5.64
CA ASN A 80 15.98 -3.05 -4.56
C ASN A 80 15.88 -3.94 -3.30
N PRO A 81 16.97 -4.12 -2.52
CA PRO A 81 16.89 -4.72 -1.19
C PRO A 81 15.91 -3.95 -0.27
N THR A 82 15.55 -2.74 -0.69
CA THR A 82 14.48 -1.92 -0.15
C THR A 82 13.09 -2.52 -0.30
N ASN A 83 12.79 -3.43 -1.24
CA ASN A 83 11.39 -3.90 -1.40
C ASN A 83 10.92 -4.76 -0.21
N LEU A 84 11.74 -5.69 0.27
CA LEU A 84 11.41 -6.50 1.44
C LEU A 84 11.53 -5.67 2.74
N THR A 85 12.57 -4.84 2.84
CA THR A 85 12.71 -3.93 4.00
C THR A 85 11.65 -2.82 4.01
N GLN A 86 11.07 -2.45 2.86
CA GLN A 86 9.92 -1.57 2.76
C GLN A 86 8.68 -2.23 3.35
N ILE A 87 8.39 -3.51 3.03
CA ILE A 87 7.28 -4.22 3.67
C ILE A 87 7.41 -4.09 5.20
N LYS A 88 8.60 -4.32 5.75
CA LYS A 88 8.84 -4.14 7.18
C LYS A 88 8.62 -2.69 7.64
N SER A 89 9.21 -1.72 6.95
CA SER A 89 9.05 -0.31 7.29
C SER A 89 7.59 0.17 7.24
N HIS A 90 6.77 -0.37 6.34
CA HIS A 90 5.36 0.00 6.24
C HIS A 90 4.54 -0.69 7.33
N VAL A 91 4.80 -1.97 7.61
CA VAL A 91 4.22 -2.71 8.75
C VAL A 91 4.51 -2.03 10.09
N ASP A 92 5.68 -1.43 10.26
CA ASP A 92 6.04 -0.69 11.49
C ASP A 92 5.30 0.65 11.63
N LYS A 93 4.87 1.26 10.51
CA LYS A 93 4.30 2.61 10.49
C LYS A 93 2.78 2.63 10.39
N ALA A 94 2.22 1.73 9.60
CA ALA A 94 0.79 1.66 9.32
C ALA A 94 0.11 0.57 10.17
N ASP A 95 -1.21 0.69 10.28
CA ASP A 95 -2.04 -0.30 10.97
C ASP A 95 -2.42 -1.45 10.03
N ILE A 96 -2.59 -1.15 8.74
CA ILE A 96 -2.97 -2.09 7.69
C ILE A 96 -2.08 -1.84 6.46
N VAL A 97 -1.52 -2.90 5.89
CA VAL A 97 -0.61 -2.84 4.73
C VAL A 97 -1.09 -3.81 3.66
N PRO A 98 -1.90 -3.35 2.69
CA PRO A 98 -2.33 -4.18 1.58
C PRO A 98 -1.20 -4.35 0.55
N LEU A 99 -0.96 -5.60 0.15
CA LEU A 99 0.02 -5.97 -0.87
C LEU A 99 -0.68 -6.34 -2.17
N TYR A 100 -0.43 -5.58 -3.24
CA TYR A 100 -0.97 -5.83 -4.59
C TYR A 100 -0.21 -6.93 -5.31
N MET A 101 -0.42 -8.17 -4.87
CA MET A 101 0.27 -9.35 -5.38
C MET A 101 0.03 -9.57 -6.88
N ARG A 102 -1.12 -9.12 -7.42
CA ARG A 102 -1.45 -9.16 -8.86
C ARG A 102 -0.46 -8.45 -9.78
N ASN A 103 0.35 -7.54 -9.24
CA ASN A 103 1.37 -6.81 -9.97
C ASN A 103 2.74 -7.49 -9.96
N LEU A 104 2.93 -8.53 -9.16
CA LEU A 104 4.16 -9.32 -9.11
C LEU A 104 4.07 -10.51 -10.08
N ASN A 105 5.20 -10.88 -10.66
CA ASN A 105 5.35 -12.18 -11.31
C ASN A 105 5.45 -13.28 -10.24
N SER A 106 5.32 -14.55 -10.65
CA SER A 106 5.29 -15.68 -9.71
C SER A 106 6.56 -15.79 -8.85
N GLU A 107 7.72 -15.45 -9.41
CA GLU A 107 8.99 -15.47 -8.69
C GLU A 107 9.02 -14.44 -7.55
N ASN A 108 8.69 -13.18 -7.85
CA ASN A 108 8.70 -12.10 -6.87
C ASN A 108 7.57 -12.24 -5.85
N ALA A 109 6.40 -12.73 -6.27
CA ALA A 109 5.32 -13.07 -5.35
C ALA A 109 5.77 -14.14 -4.33
N SER A 110 6.52 -15.16 -4.79
CA SER A 110 7.07 -16.20 -3.90
C SER A 110 8.10 -15.62 -2.92
N LYS A 111 8.97 -14.70 -3.37
CA LYS A 111 9.92 -13.99 -2.48
C LYS A 111 9.19 -13.18 -1.40
N VAL A 112 8.12 -12.48 -1.75
CA VAL A 112 7.28 -11.76 -0.79
C VAL A 112 6.65 -12.72 0.21
N MET A 113 6.06 -13.83 -0.23
CA MET A 113 5.46 -14.83 0.66
C MET A 113 6.49 -15.40 1.64
N ASN A 114 7.65 -15.80 1.16
CA ASN A 114 8.74 -16.30 2.02
C ASN A 114 9.17 -15.24 3.05
N PHE A 115 9.20 -13.97 2.66
CA PHE A 115 9.50 -12.89 3.60
C PHE A 115 8.41 -12.73 4.67
N ILE A 116 7.13 -12.78 4.29
CA ILE A 116 6.00 -12.69 5.23
C ILE A 116 6.08 -13.79 6.30
N GLU A 117 6.48 -15.00 5.91
CA GLU A 117 6.67 -16.12 6.84
C GLU A 117 7.75 -15.87 7.90
N THR A 118 8.68 -14.94 7.65
CA THR A 118 9.71 -14.54 8.64
C THR A 118 9.24 -13.46 9.61
N LEU A 119 8.10 -12.82 9.34
CA LEU A 119 7.54 -11.77 10.21
C LEU A 119 6.89 -12.38 11.45
N LYS A 120 6.79 -11.59 12.51
CA LYS A 120 6.07 -12.01 13.72
C LYS A 120 4.56 -12.08 13.47
N PRO A 121 3.79 -12.89 14.24
CA PRO A 121 2.34 -13.00 14.04
C PRO A 121 1.60 -11.66 14.05
N GLU A 122 1.98 -10.74 14.94
CA GLU A 122 1.38 -9.40 15.03
C GLU A 122 1.70 -8.52 13.81
N GLU A 123 2.82 -8.76 13.15
CA GLU A 123 3.23 -8.06 11.93
C GLU A 123 2.51 -8.64 10.72
N GLN A 124 2.38 -9.97 10.66
CA GLN A 124 1.60 -10.66 9.63
C GLN A 124 0.12 -10.25 9.68
N ALA A 125 -0.44 -10.04 10.87
CA ALA A 125 -1.83 -9.63 11.06
C ALA A 125 -2.18 -8.26 10.46
N LYS A 126 -1.17 -7.42 10.18
CA LYS A 126 -1.36 -6.12 9.50
C LYS A 126 -1.45 -6.25 7.99
N LEU A 127 -1.05 -7.38 7.42
CA LEU A 127 -0.95 -7.57 5.97
C LEU A 127 -2.26 -8.07 5.37
N ILE A 128 -2.65 -7.49 4.22
CA ILE A 128 -3.78 -7.97 3.42
C ILE A 128 -3.27 -8.27 2.01
N LEU A 129 -3.39 -9.52 1.58
CA LEU A 129 -2.94 -9.93 0.24
C LEU A 129 -4.07 -9.71 -0.77
N ILE A 130 -3.85 -8.81 -1.72
CA ILE A 130 -4.81 -8.53 -2.79
C ILE A 130 -4.31 -9.24 -4.05
N LYS A 131 -5.08 -10.25 -4.48
CA LYS A 131 -4.71 -11.21 -5.52
C LYS A 131 -5.47 -10.95 -6.81
#